data_AF-A0A1I6Y7M8-F1
#
_entry.id   AF-A0A1I6Y7M8-F1
#
_cell.length_a   1.000
_cell.length_b   1.000
_cell.length_c   1.000
_cell.angle_alpha   90.00
_cell.angle_beta   90.00
_cell.angle_gamma   90.00
#
_symmetry.space_group_name_H-M   'P 1'
#
loop_
_entity.id
_entity.type
_entity.pdbx_description
1 polymer ?
#
loop_
_entity_poly.entity_id
_entity_poly.type
_entity_poly.pdbx_seq_one_letter_code
_entity_poly.pdbx_strand_id
1 'polypeptide(L)'
;MNKVKGYLPLIAFVFAAFAAFAFTPLDDVPEYAQDPVESDIWYDLTEEDPGPGTYNCDQTSAICTRELPSPTADMVSSGVFTKNGELTIVP
;
A
#
# COMPACT_ATOMS: atom_id res chain seq x y z
N MET A 1 38.20 -14.26 -32.26
CA MET A 1 36.73 -14.08 -32.27
C MET A 1 36.11 -15.48 -32.28
N ASN A 2 35.28 -15.95 -31.34
CA ASN A 2 34.57 -15.31 -30.23
C ASN A 2 34.50 -16.26 -29.01
N LYS A 3 35.09 -15.81 -27.90
CA LYS A 3 35.13 -16.48 -26.59
C LYS A 3 33.93 -16.03 -25.76
N VAL A 4 32.76 -16.65 -25.92
CA VAL A 4 31.59 -16.35 -25.06
C VAL A 4 30.64 -17.56 -24.99
N LYS A 5 31.09 -18.68 -24.41
CA LYS A 5 30.19 -19.84 -24.18
C LYS A 5 30.33 -20.49 -22.79
N GLY A 6 31.06 -19.88 -21.86
CA GLY A 6 31.37 -20.52 -20.56
C GLY A 6 30.93 -19.79 -19.29
N TYR A 7 30.42 -18.56 -19.38
CA TYR A 7 30.21 -17.69 -18.19
C TYR A 7 28.75 -17.49 -17.79
N LEU A 8 27.80 -18.17 -18.44
CA LEU A 8 26.38 -18.04 -18.17
C LEU A 8 25.91 -18.54 -16.78
N PRO A 9 26.43 -19.64 -16.19
CA PRO A 9 25.83 -20.17 -14.96
C PRO A 9 26.22 -19.41 -13.69
N LEU A 10 27.23 -18.54 -13.75
CA LEU A 10 27.78 -17.86 -12.58
C LEU A 10 27.04 -16.56 -12.23
N ILE A 11 26.37 -15.94 -13.22
CA ILE A 11 25.61 -14.70 -13.03
C ILE A 11 24.21 -14.98 -12.43
N ALA A 12 23.64 -16.17 -12.68
CA ALA A 12 22.31 -16.53 -12.19
C ALA A 12 22.23 -16.67 -10.65
N PHE A 13 23.32 -17.06 -10.00
CA PHE A 13 23.35 -17.26 -8.55
C PHE A 13 23.41 -15.94 -7.74
N VAL A 14 23.91 -14.85 -8.33
CA VAL A 14 24.02 -13.56 -7.62
C VAL A 14 22.68 -12.81 -7.61
N PHE A 15 21.82 -12.99 -8.62
CA PHE A 15 20.51 -12.34 -8.66
C PHE A 15 19.47 -12.96 -7.72
N ALA A 16 19.62 -14.24 -7.33
CA ALA A 16 18.69 -14.89 -6.40
C ALA A 16 18.80 -14.35 -4.96
N ALA A 17 19.97 -13.80 -4.57
CA ALA A 17 20.20 -13.30 -3.21
C ALA A 17 19.60 -11.90 -2.95
N PHE A 18 19.24 -11.15 -3.99
CA PHE A 18 18.64 -9.82 -3.84
C PHE A 18 17.10 -9.84 -3.89
N ALA A 19 16.49 -10.94 -4.33
CA ALA A 19 15.04 -11.05 -4.43
C ALA A 19 14.34 -11.35 -3.08
N ALA A 20 15.09 -11.74 -2.04
CA ALA A 20 14.52 -12.12 -0.74
C ALA A 20 14.31 -10.93 0.23
N PHE A 21 14.79 -9.73 -0.10
CA PHE A 21 14.69 -8.54 0.77
C PHE A 21 13.59 -7.55 0.34
N ALA A 22 12.75 -7.91 -0.63
CA ALA A 22 11.65 -7.06 -1.11
C ALA A 22 10.25 -7.50 -0.62
N PHE A 23 10.16 -8.58 0.17
CA PHE A 23 8.88 -9.17 0.62
C PHE A 23 8.87 -9.46 2.13
N THR A 24 9.49 -8.60 2.94
CA THR A 24 9.01 -8.49 4.32
C THR A 24 7.80 -7.57 4.24
N PRO A 25 6.55 -8.05 4.45
CA PRO A 25 5.48 -7.12 4.79
C PRO A 25 6.01 -6.36 6.01
N LEU A 26 6.27 -5.06 5.84
CA LEU A 26 6.39 -4.17 6.98
C LEU A 26 5.07 -4.36 7.72
N ASP A 27 5.13 -4.72 9.01
CA ASP A 27 3.95 -4.88 9.86
C ASP A 27 2.87 -3.89 9.41
N ASP A 28 1.72 -4.39 8.92
CA ASP A 28 0.71 -3.55 8.26
C ASP A 28 0.41 -2.37 9.16
N VAL A 29 0.91 -1.20 8.76
CA VAL A 29 0.70 0.03 9.52
C VAL A 29 -0.80 0.26 9.48
N PRO A 30 -1.48 0.43 10.63
CA PRO A 30 -2.92 0.62 10.62
C PRO A 30 -3.28 1.80 9.72
N GLU A 31 -4.22 1.59 8.79
CA GLU A 31 -4.64 2.62 7.84
C GLU A 31 -6.15 2.82 7.93
N TYR A 32 -6.55 4.07 8.14
CA TYR A 32 -7.95 4.46 8.24
C TYR A 32 -8.27 5.64 7.35
N ALA A 33 -9.44 5.60 6.73
CA ALA A 33 -9.94 6.73 5.94
C ALA A 33 -11.33 7.15 6.40
N GLN A 34 -11.59 8.45 6.39
CA GLN A 34 -12.90 9.01 6.70
C GLN A 34 -13.80 8.92 5.47
N ASP A 35 -15.08 8.60 5.66
CA ASP A 35 -16.02 8.57 4.56
C ASP A 35 -16.16 9.97 3.90
N PRO A 36 -16.14 10.04 2.55
CA PRO A 36 -16.19 11.31 1.84
C PRO A 36 -17.55 12.02 1.92
N VAL A 37 -18.60 11.34 2.36
CA VAL A 37 -19.98 11.84 2.47
C VAL A 37 -20.40 11.99 3.94
N GLU A 38 -20.03 11.05 4.79
CA GLU A 38 -20.44 10.95 6.20
C GLU A 38 -19.23 11.04 7.15
N SER A 39 -18.92 12.24 7.66
CA SER A 39 -17.72 12.48 8.48
C SER A 39 -17.61 11.66 9.77
N ASP A 40 -18.69 11.04 10.23
CA ASP A 40 -18.68 10.22 11.45
C ASP A 40 -18.27 8.76 11.16
N ILE A 41 -18.15 8.38 9.88
CA ILE A 41 -17.79 7.02 9.46
C ILE A 41 -16.30 6.96 9.12
N TRP A 42 -15.63 5.95 9.67
CA TRP A 42 -14.26 5.61 9.34
C TRP A 42 -14.17 4.18 8.82
N TYR A 43 -13.34 3.99 7.79
CA TYR A 43 -13.04 2.70 7.19
C TYR A 43 -11.70 2.18 7.70
N ASP A 44 -11.65 0.91 8.08
CA ASP A 44 -10.41 0.17 8.34
C ASP A 44 -9.87 -0.39 7.02
N LEU A 45 -8.67 0.04 6.66
CA LEU A 45 -7.97 -0.30 5.42
C LEU A 45 -6.70 -1.10 5.70
N THR A 46 -6.46 -1.52 6.94
CA THR A 46 -5.22 -2.17 7.38
C THR A 46 -4.90 -3.43 6.59
N GLU A 47 -5.92 -4.18 6.17
CA GLU A 47 -5.79 -5.40 5.36
C GLU A 47 -6.36 -5.23 3.93
N GLU A 48 -6.59 -3.99 3.49
CA GLU A 48 -7.23 -3.68 2.21
C GLU A 48 -6.21 -3.12 1.20
N ASP A 49 -6.05 -3.81 0.08
CA ASP A 49 -5.26 -3.32 -1.05
C ASP A 49 -6.03 -2.24 -1.83
N PRO A 50 -5.44 -1.09 -2.19
CA PRO A 50 -6.11 -0.09 -3.02
C PRO A 50 -6.39 -0.63 -4.43
N GLY A 51 -7.61 -0.41 -4.91
CA GLY A 51 -8.05 -0.89 -6.21
C GLY A 51 -9.52 -0.60 -6.55
N PRO A 52 -9.99 -1.09 -7.71
CA PRO A 52 -11.34 -0.83 -8.20
C PRO A 52 -12.44 -1.50 -7.37
N GLY A 53 -12.10 -2.46 -6.51
CA GLY A 53 -13.04 -3.18 -5.64
C GLY A 53 -13.03 -2.74 -4.17
N THR A 54 -12.14 -1.82 -3.80
CA THR A 54 -11.88 -1.42 -2.41
C THR A 54 -11.92 0.11 -2.32
N TYR A 55 -10.76 0.76 -2.45
CA TYR A 55 -10.60 2.21 -2.42
C TYR A 55 -9.44 2.67 -3.33
N ASN A 56 -9.41 3.96 -3.65
CA ASN A 56 -8.26 4.61 -4.27
C ASN A 56 -7.82 5.84 -3.47
N CYS A 57 -6.54 6.18 -3.58
CA CYS A 57 -5.96 7.44 -3.14
C CYS A 57 -5.54 8.26 -4.36
N ASP A 58 -6.41 9.17 -4.79
CA ASP A 58 -6.14 10.00 -5.97
C ASP A 58 -5.54 11.36 -5.58
N GLN A 59 -4.61 11.90 -6.37
CA GLN A 59 -3.84 13.12 -6.07
C GLN A 59 -2.81 12.92 -4.94
N THR A 60 -1.72 13.69 -4.92
CA THR A 60 -0.61 13.46 -3.96
C THR A 60 -0.49 14.56 -2.89
N SER A 61 -1.35 15.58 -2.92
CA SER A 61 -1.28 16.74 -2.03
C SER A 61 -2.38 16.78 -0.96
N ALA A 62 -3.21 15.75 -0.87
CA ALA A 62 -4.31 15.65 0.09
C ALA A 62 -4.07 14.51 1.10
N ILE A 63 -5.01 14.29 2.01
CA ILE A 63 -4.94 13.22 3.03
C ILE A 63 -5.82 12.05 2.61
N CYS A 64 -5.22 10.89 2.35
CA CYS A 64 -5.99 9.70 2.00
C CYS A 64 -6.24 8.83 3.22
N THR A 65 -5.17 8.38 3.89
CA THR A 65 -5.26 7.49 5.06
C THR A 65 -4.50 8.03 6.26
N ARG A 66 -4.87 7.55 7.45
CA ARG A 66 -4.31 7.93 8.74
C ARG A 66 -4.05 6.73 9.63
N GLU A 67 -3.20 6.90 10.63
CA GLU A 67 -2.83 5.82 11.56
C GLU A 67 -3.96 5.42 12.52
N LEU A 68 -4.99 6.26 12.68
CA LEU A 68 -6.15 6.04 13.54
C LEU A 68 -7.42 6.65 12.92
N PRO A 69 -8.63 6.21 13.31
CA PRO A 69 -9.90 6.79 12.88
C PRO A 69 -10.17 8.14 13.56
N SER A 70 -9.30 9.12 13.29
CA SER A 70 -9.34 10.45 13.89
C SER A 70 -8.80 11.50 12.93
N PRO A 71 -9.44 12.68 12.80
CA PRO A 71 -8.97 13.75 11.93
C PRO A 71 -7.65 14.38 12.42
N THR A 72 -7.24 14.11 13.67
CA THR A 72 -5.99 14.61 14.26
C THR A 72 -4.86 13.59 14.25
N ALA A 73 -5.11 12.36 13.78
CA ALA A 73 -4.08 11.33 13.70
C ALA A 73 -3.07 11.62 12.58
N ASP A 74 -1.87 11.05 12.69
CA ASP A 74 -0.84 11.22 11.67
C ASP A 74 -1.30 10.62 10.33
N MET A 75 -0.82 11.23 9.24
CA MET A 75 -1.12 10.77 7.89
C MET A 75 -0.22 9.58 7.54
N VAL A 76 -0.81 8.52 7.01
CA VAL A 76 -0.05 7.37 6.48
C VAL A 76 0.19 7.55 4.99
N SER A 77 -0.86 7.90 4.24
CA SER A 77 -0.77 8.11 2.80
C SER A 77 -1.39 9.44 2.34
N SER A 78 -0.79 10.00 1.30
CA SER A 78 -1.27 11.21 0.65
C SER A 78 -2.29 10.89 -0.46
N GLY A 79 -3.36 11.64 -0.51
CA GLY A 79 -4.30 11.74 -1.62
C GLY A 79 -5.72 12.03 -1.20
N VAL A 80 -6.68 11.75 -2.06
CA VAL A 80 -8.10 11.89 -1.80
C VAL A 80 -8.65 10.48 -1.77
N PHE A 81 -9.14 10.10 -0.60
CA PHE A 81 -9.79 8.82 -0.43
C PHE A 81 -11.08 8.74 -1.25
N THR A 82 -11.18 7.71 -2.08
CA THR A 82 -12.38 7.38 -2.86
C THR A 82 -12.77 5.93 -2.60
N LYS A 83 -13.97 5.73 -2.04
CA LYS A 83 -14.53 4.40 -1.80
C LYS A 83 -15.14 3.83 -3.09
N ASN A 84 -14.67 2.66 -3.51
CA ASN A 84 -15.14 1.97 -4.71
C ASN A 84 -15.93 0.69 -4.41
N GLY A 85 -15.77 0.10 -3.22
CA GLY A 85 -16.42 -1.14 -2.81
C GLY A 85 -16.90 -1.14 -1.35
N GLU A 86 -17.18 -2.34 -0.84
CA GLU A 86 -17.53 -2.53 0.56
C GLU A 86 -16.25 -2.56 1.41
N LEU A 87 -16.22 -1.75 2.46
CA LEU A 87 -15.11 -1.62 3.39
C LEU A 87 -15.65 -1.71 4.81
N THR A 88 -14.86 -2.29 5.70
CA THR A 88 -15.23 -2.46 7.10
C THR A 88 -15.26 -1.10 7.81
N ILE A 89 -16.36 -0.82 8.49
CA ILE A 89 -16.52 0.41 9.28
C ILE A 89 -16.04 0.15 10.70
N VAL A 90 -15.30 1.11 11.26
CA VAL A 90 -14.90 1.11 12.66
C VAL A 90 -15.66 2.16 13.48
N PRO A 91 -15.95 1.88 14.76
CA PRO A 91 -16.63 2.80 15.66
C PRO A 91 -15.76 3.96 16.14
#